data_AF-A0A250J7A8-F1
#
_entry.id   AF-A0A250J7A8-F1
#
_cell.length_a   1.000
_cell.length_b   1.000
_cell.length_c   1.000
_cell.angle_alpha   90.00
_cell.angle_beta   90.00
_cell.angle_gamma   90.00
#
_symmetry.space_group_name_H-M   'P 1'
#
loop_
_entity.id
_entity.type
_entity.pdbx_description
1 polymer ?
#
loop_
_entity_poly.entity_id
_entity_poly.type
_entity_poly.pdbx_seq_one_letter_code
_entity_poly.pdbx_strand_id
1 'polypeptide(L)'
;MRSSLLKGMLTGLALVLGGCGGLEVAEEQEPGFEDAAPAQAQHCVMEAVAFKPEEAPPSDLPPAKQDCFASFAEAIAFATNGAVQLPPTVTPDQLTPELLETDATPTQNVIAVEYQHSNYGGASLIFYNASTCAQSNMFVSSMPSGWNDIISSALAFAGCNNSYHYEHVNYLGSVVNCGTACPYIGDAMNDRTSSIYWTR
;
A
#
# COMPACT_ATOMS: atom_id res chain seq x y z
N MET A 1 -52.25 21.87 -15.73
CA MET A 1 -53.28 21.31 -16.64
C MET A 1 -53.25 19.79 -16.50
N ARG A 2 -54.41 19.18 -16.22
CA ARG A 2 -54.90 17.82 -16.55
C ARG A 2 -53.88 16.66 -16.54
N SER A 3 -54.14 15.44 -16.07
CA SER A 3 -55.28 14.69 -15.52
C SER A 3 -54.75 13.24 -15.54
N SER A 4 -54.57 12.55 -14.40
CA SER A 4 -55.51 11.56 -13.83
C SER A 4 -55.46 10.13 -14.43
N LEU A 5 -55.74 9.15 -13.55
CA LEU A 5 -56.18 7.74 -13.74
C LEU A 5 -55.06 6.67 -13.79
N LEU A 6 -54.85 5.78 -12.82
CA LEU A 6 -55.70 4.95 -11.91
C LEU A 6 -56.40 3.77 -12.63
N LYS A 7 -55.91 2.54 -12.37
CA LYS A 7 -56.58 1.20 -12.43
C LYS A 7 -55.52 0.11 -12.26
N GLY A 8 -55.67 -0.96 -11.49
CA GLY A 8 -56.75 -1.43 -10.64
C GLY A 8 -56.28 -2.70 -9.91
N MET A 9 -56.75 -2.89 -8.67
CA MET A 9 -56.68 -4.15 -7.94
C MET A 9 -57.57 -5.19 -8.63
N LEU A 10 -57.08 -6.41 -8.82
CA LEU A 10 -57.93 -7.58 -8.99
C LEU A 10 -57.53 -8.67 -7.98
N THR A 11 -58.46 -8.92 -7.07
CA THR A 11 -58.51 -10.08 -6.17
C THR A 11 -58.97 -11.29 -6.98
N GLY A 12 -58.22 -12.39 -6.93
CA GLY A 12 -58.61 -13.67 -7.55
C GLY A 12 -58.21 -14.82 -6.62
N LEU A 13 -59.19 -15.37 -5.92
CA LEU A 13 -59.09 -16.57 -5.11
C LEU A 13 -59.56 -17.77 -5.96
N ALA A 14 -58.73 -18.80 -6.13
CA ALA A 14 -59.17 -20.14 -6.53
C ALA A 14 -58.20 -21.20 -5.99
N LEU A 15 -58.70 -22.04 -5.08
CA LEU A 15 -58.16 -23.38 -4.81
C LEU A 15 -58.66 -24.36 -5.88
N VAL A 16 -57.87 -25.39 -6.21
CA VAL A 16 -58.18 -26.83 -6.02
C VAL A 16 -57.11 -27.73 -6.71
N LEU A 17 -56.46 -28.54 -5.86
CA LEU A 17 -56.00 -29.94 -5.97
C LEU A 17 -55.51 -30.54 -7.32
N GLY A 18 -54.28 -31.08 -7.25
CA GLY A 18 -54.01 -32.48 -7.61
C GLY A 18 -53.12 -32.76 -8.83
N GLY A 19 -52.01 -33.48 -8.61
CA GLY A 19 -51.51 -34.49 -9.57
C GLY A 19 -50.16 -34.26 -10.23
N CYS A 20 -49.15 -35.00 -9.75
CA CYS A 20 -48.01 -35.61 -10.44
C CYS A 20 -47.21 -34.85 -11.51
N GLY A 21 -45.96 -34.53 -11.16
CA GLY A 21 -44.80 -34.65 -12.05
C GLY A 21 -44.53 -33.44 -12.95
N GLY A 22 -43.49 -32.67 -12.61
CA GLY A 22 -42.94 -31.65 -13.50
C GLY A 22 -41.80 -30.92 -12.82
N LEU A 23 -40.65 -30.88 -13.50
CA LEU A 23 -39.39 -30.24 -13.12
C LEU A 23 -39.57 -28.91 -12.37
N GLU A 24 -38.96 -28.83 -11.19
CA GLU A 24 -38.61 -27.56 -10.54
C GLU A 24 -37.49 -26.93 -11.37
N VAL A 25 -37.83 -25.98 -12.22
CA VAL A 25 -36.85 -25.01 -12.73
C VAL A 25 -36.60 -24.06 -11.57
N ALA A 26 -35.46 -24.23 -10.91
CA ALA A 26 -34.95 -23.26 -9.95
C ALA A 26 -34.80 -21.92 -10.70
N GLU A 27 -35.58 -20.91 -10.29
CA GLU A 27 -35.25 -19.52 -10.61
C GLU A 27 -33.93 -19.22 -9.88
N GLU A 28 -32.83 -19.23 -10.63
CA GLU A 28 -31.55 -18.75 -10.16
C GLU A 28 -31.71 -17.27 -9.82
N GLN A 29 -31.72 -16.99 -8.51
CA GLN A 29 -31.66 -15.65 -7.97
C GLN A 29 -30.30 -15.06 -8.37
N GLU A 30 -30.32 -14.19 -9.39
CA GLU A 30 -29.17 -13.39 -9.82
C GLU A 30 -28.53 -12.75 -8.57
N PRO A 31 -27.24 -13.01 -8.29
CA PRO A 31 -26.58 -12.37 -7.16
C PRO A 31 -26.52 -10.87 -7.46
N GLY A 32 -27.22 -10.10 -6.62
CA GLY A 32 -27.12 -8.66 -6.63
C GLY A 32 -25.64 -8.26 -6.50
N PHE A 33 -25.20 -7.37 -7.39
CA PHE A 33 -23.98 -6.61 -7.18
C PHE A 33 -24.14 -5.81 -5.89
N GLU A 34 -23.76 -6.39 -4.77
CA GLU A 34 -23.48 -5.63 -3.55
C GLU A 34 -22.33 -4.69 -3.90
N ASP A 35 -22.63 -3.39 -3.86
CA ASP A 35 -21.68 -2.29 -4.05
C ASP A 35 -20.52 -2.53 -3.09
N ALA A 36 -19.40 -3.03 -3.62
CA ALA A 36 -18.22 -3.33 -2.82
C ALA A 36 -17.74 -2.00 -2.24
N ALA A 37 -17.88 -1.84 -0.92
CA ALA A 37 -17.28 -0.73 -0.21
C ALA A 37 -15.83 -0.55 -0.69
N PRO A 38 -15.38 0.69 -0.94
CA PRO A 38 -14.04 0.91 -1.48
C PRO A 38 -13.03 0.18 -0.60
N ALA A 39 -12.20 -0.65 -1.22
CA ALA A 39 -11.15 -1.38 -0.54
C ALA A 39 -10.30 -0.36 0.24
N GLN A 40 -10.23 -0.51 1.56
CA GLN A 40 -9.45 0.40 2.38
C GLN A 40 -7.98 0.35 1.92
N ALA A 41 -7.32 1.51 1.91
CA ALA A 41 -5.91 1.58 1.61
C ALA A 41 -5.12 0.65 2.55
N GLN A 42 -4.25 -0.20 1.98
CA GLN A 42 -3.46 -1.15 2.76
C GLN A 42 -2.11 -0.51 3.16
N HIS A 43 -1.71 -0.70 4.42
CA HIS A 43 -0.44 -0.19 4.93
C HIS A 43 0.50 -1.35 5.25
N CYS A 44 1.51 -1.55 4.42
CA CYS A 44 2.43 -2.68 4.53
C CYS A 44 3.80 -2.23 5.02
N VAL A 45 4.53 -3.16 5.62
CA VAL A 45 5.87 -2.94 6.17
C VAL A 45 6.79 -4.05 5.69
N MET A 46 8.02 -3.71 5.31
CA MET A 46 9.06 -4.68 5.01
C MET A 46 10.44 -4.18 5.40
N GLU A 47 11.36 -5.12 5.65
CA GLU A 47 12.75 -4.79 5.96
C GLU A 47 13.52 -4.48 4.67
N ALA A 48 14.18 -3.32 4.62
CA ALA A 48 15.16 -3.02 3.59
C ALA A 48 16.47 -3.75 3.89
N VAL A 49 17.21 -4.11 2.85
CA VAL A 49 18.50 -4.79 3.02
C VAL A 49 19.59 -3.74 3.20
N ALA A 50 20.31 -3.82 4.32
CA ALA A 50 21.47 -2.99 4.58
C ALA A 50 22.74 -3.62 4.00
N PHE A 51 23.61 -2.79 3.42
CA PHE A 51 24.98 -3.19 3.11
C PHE A 51 25.92 -2.00 3.22
N LYS A 52 27.17 -2.27 3.59
CA LYS A 52 28.15 -1.20 3.69
C LYS A 52 28.61 -0.76 2.29
N PRO A 53 28.82 0.54 2.04
CA PRO A 53 29.28 1.03 0.74
C PRO A 53 30.59 0.39 0.23
N GLU A 54 31.41 -0.13 1.14
CA GLU A 54 32.70 -0.78 0.89
C GLU A 54 32.62 -2.30 0.70
N GLU A 55 31.43 -2.88 0.85
CA GLU A 55 31.14 -4.30 0.65
C GLU A 55 30.31 -4.47 -0.64
N ALA A 56 30.45 -5.62 -1.32
CA ALA A 56 29.56 -5.94 -2.43
C ALA A 56 28.13 -6.17 -1.91
N PRO A 57 27.08 -5.74 -2.64
CA PRO A 57 25.70 -6.03 -2.25
C PRO A 57 25.48 -7.55 -2.13
N PRO A 58 24.75 -8.02 -1.10
CA PRO A 58 24.37 -9.42 -0.99
C PRO A 58 23.66 -9.91 -2.26
N SER A 59 24.13 -11.03 -2.82
CA SER A 59 23.59 -11.63 -4.05
C SER A 59 22.50 -12.68 -3.81
N ASP A 60 22.40 -13.20 -2.58
CA ASP A 60 21.39 -14.16 -2.15
C ASP A 60 20.51 -13.50 -1.10
N LEU A 61 19.34 -13.03 -1.54
CA LEU A 61 18.39 -12.32 -0.70
C LEU A 61 17.19 -13.22 -0.44
N PRO A 62 16.69 -13.29 0.81
CA PRO A 62 15.41 -13.92 1.04
C PRO A 62 14.33 -13.20 0.22
N PRO A 63 13.25 -13.92 -0.18
CA PRO A 63 12.12 -13.28 -0.84
C PRO A 63 11.61 -12.10 0.00
N ALA A 64 11.34 -10.98 -0.66
CA ALA A 64 10.75 -9.81 -0.02
C ALA A 64 9.41 -10.20 0.63
N LYS A 65 9.37 -10.21 1.96
CA LYS A 65 8.15 -10.44 2.75
C LYS A 65 7.66 -9.10 3.27
N GLN A 66 6.35 -8.89 3.17
CA GLN A 66 5.67 -7.76 3.80
C GLN A 66 4.64 -8.24 4.81
N ASP A 67 4.44 -7.44 5.86
CA ASP A 67 3.35 -7.58 6.82
C ASP A 67 2.45 -6.35 6.71
N CYS A 68 1.14 -6.54 6.57
CA CYS A 68 0.20 -5.46 6.28
C CYS A 68 -0.82 -5.26 7.39
N PHE A 69 -1.18 -4.00 7.61
CA PHE A 69 -2.00 -3.53 8.72
C PHE A 69 -3.21 -2.75 8.20
N ALA A 70 -4.22 -2.64 9.06
CA ALA A 70 -5.45 -1.92 8.74
C ALA A 70 -5.26 -0.40 8.83
N SER A 71 -4.27 0.07 9.61
CA SER A 71 -4.00 1.51 9.77
C SER A 71 -2.51 1.84 9.58
N PHE A 72 -2.26 3.07 9.15
CA PHE A 72 -0.91 3.60 8.99
C PHE A 72 -0.15 3.69 10.33
N ALA A 73 -0.85 4.06 11.41
CA ALA A 73 -0.27 4.13 12.76
C ALA A 73 0.24 2.76 13.25
N GLU A 74 -0.52 1.67 13.03
CA GLU A 74 -0.08 0.31 13.37
C GLU A 74 1.15 -0.10 12.57
N ALA A 75 1.19 0.24 11.27
CA ALA A 75 2.33 -0.05 10.41
C ALA A 75 3.60 0.70 10.87
N ILE A 76 3.49 1.97 11.28
CA ILE A 76 4.61 2.74 11.84
C ILE A 76 5.06 2.17 13.20
N ALA A 77 4.11 1.79 14.05
CA ALA A 77 4.43 1.14 15.33
C ALA A 77 5.20 -0.18 15.09
N PHE A 78 4.82 -0.98 14.10
CA PHE A 78 5.55 -2.18 13.74
C PHE A 78 6.96 -1.85 13.21
N ALA A 79 7.06 -0.93 12.24
CA ALA A 79 8.32 -0.54 11.59
C ALA A 79 9.37 0.07 12.55
N THR A 80 8.91 0.58 13.70
CA THR A 80 9.76 1.18 14.73
C THR A 80 9.90 0.30 15.98
N ASN A 81 9.45 -0.96 15.92
CA ASN A 81 9.40 -1.87 17.07
C ASN A 81 8.72 -1.25 18.31
N GLY A 82 7.66 -0.47 18.07
CA GLY A 82 6.85 0.21 19.07
C GLY A 82 7.45 1.51 19.63
N ALA A 83 8.63 1.94 19.16
CA ALA A 83 9.29 3.15 19.63
C ALA A 83 8.55 4.43 19.24
N VAL A 84 7.78 4.39 18.14
CA VAL A 84 6.89 5.46 17.70
C VAL A 84 5.45 4.97 17.76
N GLN A 85 4.58 5.73 18.41
CA GLN A 85 3.16 5.43 18.55
C GLN A 85 2.34 6.63 18.07
N LEU A 86 1.86 6.55 16.84
CA LEU A 86 1.05 7.62 16.26
C LEU A 86 -0.41 7.52 16.72
N PRO A 87 -1.14 8.64 16.82
CA PRO A 87 -2.60 8.59 16.92
C PRO A 87 -3.20 7.78 15.75
N PRO A 88 -4.26 6.99 15.98
CA PRO A 88 -4.86 6.15 14.94
C PRO A 88 -5.50 6.94 13.79
N THR A 89 -5.68 8.25 13.97
CA THR A 89 -6.20 9.17 12.94
C THR A 89 -5.13 9.71 12.00
N VAL A 90 -3.84 9.46 12.27
CA VAL A 90 -2.77 9.94 11.41
C VAL A 90 -2.82 9.19 10.08
N THR A 91 -2.90 9.96 9.00
CA THR A 91 -2.89 9.43 7.64
C THR A 91 -1.49 9.52 7.02
N PRO A 92 -1.20 8.72 5.97
CA PRO A 92 0.14 8.66 5.40
C PRO A 92 0.70 10.01 4.90
N ASP A 93 -0.16 10.93 4.46
CA ASP A 93 0.18 12.28 3.99
C ASP A 93 0.53 13.27 5.09
N GLN A 94 0.23 12.93 6.33
CA GLN A 94 0.56 13.74 7.50
C GLN A 94 1.93 13.37 8.09
N LEU A 95 2.59 12.33 7.59
CA LEU A 95 3.87 11.89 8.12
C LEU A 95 4.94 12.97 7.91
N THR A 96 5.64 13.29 8.98
CA THR A 96 6.76 14.23 9.00
C THR A 96 7.90 13.62 9.82
N PRO A 97 9.16 14.07 9.63
CA PRO A 97 10.28 13.60 10.45
C PRO A 97 10.03 13.74 11.95
N GLU A 98 9.36 14.82 12.38
CA GLU A 98 9.05 15.10 13.78
C GLU A 98 8.11 14.05 14.39
N LEU A 99 7.22 13.45 13.60
CA LEU A 99 6.35 12.36 14.06
C LEU A 99 7.09 11.03 14.27
N LEU A 100 8.32 10.91 13.74
CA LEU A 100 9.17 9.73 13.91
C LEU A 100 10.24 9.92 15.00
N GLU A 101 10.35 11.12 15.58
CA GLU A 101 11.25 11.39 16.68
C GLU A 101 10.81 10.64 17.94
N THR A 102 11.79 10.09 18.67
CA THR A 102 11.56 9.36 19.91
C THR A 102 12.72 9.57 20.88
N ASP A 103 12.41 9.65 22.17
CA ASP A 103 13.42 9.80 23.23
C ASP A 103 14.17 8.49 23.51
N ALA A 104 13.64 7.36 23.04
CA ALA A 104 14.28 6.06 23.14
C ALA A 104 15.28 5.86 22.00
N THR A 105 16.37 5.12 22.24
CA THR A 105 17.24 4.68 21.14
C THR A 105 16.47 3.69 20.26
N PRO A 106 16.17 4.02 19.00
CA PRO A 106 15.40 3.14 18.14
C PRO A 106 16.21 1.89 17.80
N THR A 107 15.60 0.71 17.95
CA THR A 107 16.18 -0.56 17.46
C THR A 107 15.87 -0.81 15.99
N GLN A 108 14.89 -0.08 15.44
CA GLN A 108 14.48 -0.08 14.04
C GLN A 108 14.14 1.35 13.64
N ASN A 109 14.57 1.74 12.44
CA ASN A 109 14.36 3.05 11.87
C ASN A 109 13.50 2.91 10.63
N VAL A 110 12.52 3.79 10.47
CA VAL A 110 11.87 3.98 9.18
C VAL A 110 12.91 4.55 8.22
N ILE A 111 13.16 3.84 7.12
CA ILE A 111 14.10 4.22 6.06
C ILE A 111 13.37 5.05 5.01
N ALA A 112 12.19 4.59 4.60
CA ALA A 112 11.37 5.26 3.61
C ALA A 112 9.89 4.85 3.75
N VAL A 113 9.02 5.67 3.19
CA VAL A 113 7.62 5.32 2.94
C VAL A 113 7.32 5.58 1.48
N GLU A 114 6.86 4.55 0.80
CA GLU A 114 6.44 4.60 -0.60
C GLU A 114 4.91 4.59 -0.68
N TYR A 115 4.37 5.34 -1.64
CA TYR A 115 2.94 5.61 -1.72
C TYR A 115 2.40 5.29 -3.10
N GLN A 116 1.24 4.64 -3.12
CA GLN A 116 0.54 4.28 -4.35
C GLN A 116 0.10 5.48 -5.17
N HIS A 117 -0.19 6.61 -4.53
CA HIS A 117 -0.68 7.81 -5.20
C HIS A 117 0.24 9.01 -4.95
N SER A 118 0.10 10.02 -5.80
CA SER A 118 0.76 11.32 -5.62
C SER A 118 0.37 11.97 -4.29
N ASN A 119 1.19 12.89 -3.81
CA ASN A 119 1.03 13.64 -2.57
C ASN A 119 0.83 12.73 -1.36
N TYR A 120 1.59 11.64 -1.32
CA TYR A 120 1.66 10.72 -0.17
C TYR A 120 0.33 10.04 0.15
N GLY A 121 -0.49 9.81 -0.88
CA GLY A 121 -1.83 9.21 -0.75
C GLY A 121 -1.89 7.72 -1.10
N GLY A 122 -3.04 7.12 -0.82
CA GLY A 122 -3.33 5.72 -1.16
C GLY A 122 -2.72 4.71 -0.18
N ALA A 123 -2.52 3.48 -0.65
CA ALA A 123 -1.78 2.46 0.08
C ALA A 123 -0.33 2.93 0.33
N SER A 124 0.28 2.43 1.41
CA SER A 124 1.66 2.78 1.78
C SER A 124 2.52 1.55 2.05
N LEU A 125 3.79 1.59 1.64
CA LEU A 125 4.80 0.59 1.96
C LEU A 125 5.94 1.23 2.75
N ILE A 126 6.09 0.81 4.00
CA ILE A 126 7.09 1.32 4.91
C ILE A 126 8.30 0.40 4.87
N PHE A 127 9.46 0.95 4.53
CA PHE A 127 10.74 0.27 4.62
C PHE A 127 11.39 0.59 5.96
N TYR A 128 11.84 -0.41 6.69
CA TYR A 128 12.60 -0.23 7.93
C TYR A 128 13.94 -0.98 7.91
N ASN A 129 14.85 -0.58 8.77
CA ASN A 129 16.07 -1.34 9.08
C ASN A 129 16.60 -0.96 10.48
N ALA A 130 17.35 -1.85 11.12
CA ALA A 130 18.03 -1.54 12.39
C ALA A 130 19.14 -0.47 12.25
N SER A 131 19.76 -0.39 11.06
CA SER A 131 20.75 0.63 10.70
C SER A 131 20.11 1.85 10.03
N THR A 132 20.88 2.92 9.85
CA THR A 132 20.48 4.15 9.13
C THR A 132 21.37 4.38 7.90
N CYS A 133 20.99 5.32 7.02
CA CYS A 133 21.83 5.68 5.87
C CYS A 133 23.15 6.36 6.26
N ALA A 134 23.31 6.79 7.52
CA ALA A 134 24.60 7.24 8.03
C ALA A 134 25.61 6.09 8.23
N GLN A 135 25.12 4.84 8.32
CA GLN A 135 25.92 3.65 8.63
C GLN A 135 26.06 2.71 7.43
N SER A 136 25.01 2.57 6.63
CA SER A 136 24.92 1.62 5.52
C SER A 136 24.08 2.19 4.38
N ASN A 137 24.29 1.73 3.15
CA ASN A 137 23.28 1.92 2.10
C ASN A 137 22.16 0.90 2.31
N MET A 138 20.95 1.25 1.87
CA MET A 138 19.78 0.38 1.95
C MET A 138 19.27 0.09 0.55
N PHE A 139 18.69 -1.09 0.34
CA PHE A 139 18.09 -1.41 -0.95
C PHE A 139 17.00 -2.47 -0.86
N VAL A 140 16.21 -2.52 -1.93
CA VAL A 140 15.41 -3.68 -2.33
C VAL A 140 15.57 -3.93 -3.82
N SER A 141 16.00 -5.14 -4.18
CA SER A 141 16.28 -5.51 -5.58
C SER A 141 15.03 -5.84 -6.38
N SER A 142 13.89 -6.04 -5.72
CA SER A 142 12.58 -6.23 -6.33
C SER A 142 11.51 -5.73 -5.36
N MET A 143 10.44 -5.12 -5.88
CA MET A 143 9.25 -4.81 -5.07
C MET A 143 8.57 -6.09 -4.59
N PRO A 144 7.95 -6.09 -3.39
CA PRO A 144 7.15 -7.22 -2.91
C PRO A 144 5.86 -7.37 -3.74
N SER A 145 5.17 -8.49 -3.54
CA SER A 145 3.91 -8.79 -4.22
C SER A 145 2.89 -7.66 -4.02
N GLY A 146 2.31 -7.18 -5.14
CA GLY A 146 1.31 -6.11 -5.14
C GLY A 146 1.89 -4.68 -5.15
N TRP A 147 3.22 -4.51 -5.12
CA TRP A 147 3.88 -3.20 -5.10
C TRP A 147 4.74 -2.89 -6.33
N ASN A 148 4.88 -3.83 -7.27
CA ASN A 148 5.56 -3.56 -8.53
C ASN A 148 4.74 -2.59 -9.37
N ASP A 149 5.38 -1.54 -9.92
CA ASP A 149 4.78 -0.63 -10.89
C ASP A 149 3.53 0.13 -10.38
N ILE A 150 3.53 0.54 -9.10
CA ILE A 150 2.42 1.34 -8.52
C ILE A 150 2.86 2.55 -7.71
N ILE A 151 4.17 2.78 -7.53
CA ILE A 151 4.66 3.90 -6.72
C ILE A 151 4.51 5.20 -7.49
N SER A 152 3.91 6.19 -6.82
CA SER A 152 3.64 7.52 -7.37
C SER A 152 4.27 8.65 -6.55
N SER A 153 4.57 8.43 -5.27
CA SER A 153 5.28 9.40 -4.40
C SER A 153 6.04 8.70 -3.28
N ALA A 154 7.00 9.40 -2.67
CA ALA A 154 7.97 8.81 -1.74
C ALA A 154 8.45 9.80 -0.67
N LEU A 155 8.72 9.29 0.53
CA LEU A 155 9.46 9.99 1.60
C LEU A 155 10.64 9.12 2.05
N ALA A 156 11.79 9.73 2.35
CA ALA A 156 12.95 9.05 2.92
C ALA A 156 13.39 9.70 4.24
N PHE A 157 13.82 8.86 5.17
CA PHE A 157 14.13 9.19 6.56
C PHE A 157 15.47 8.59 6.97
N ALA A 158 15.80 8.61 8.27
CA ALA A 158 17.01 8.01 8.82
C ALA A 158 18.32 8.42 8.10
N GLY A 159 18.38 9.69 7.67
CA GLY A 159 19.54 10.26 6.97
C GLY A 159 19.72 9.78 5.53
N CYS A 160 18.73 9.12 4.93
CA CYS A 160 18.74 8.74 3.53
C CYS A 160 18.35 9.93 2.66
N ASN A 161 19.33 10.72 2.21
CA ASN A 161 19.04 11.94 1.44
C ASN A 161 18.90 11.69 -0.06
N ASN A 162 19.22 10.48 -0.52
CA ASN A 162 19.01 10.07 -1.90
C ASN A 162 18.17 8.78 -1.92
N SER A 163 17.10 8.80 -2.70
CA SER A 163 16.16 7.70 -2.85
C SER A 163 15.95 7.41 -4.33
N TYR A 164 16.70 6.45 -4.84
CA TYR A 164 16.73 6.10 -6.26
C TYR A 164 15.69 5.02 -6.55
N HIS A 165 14.72 5.36 -7.39
CA HIS A 165 13.67 4.47 -7.86
C HIS A 165 13.99 4.03 -9.28
N TYR A 166 13.98 2.73 -9.52
CA TYR A 166 14.35 2.13 -10.79
C TYR A 166 13.18 1.41 -11.43
N GLU A 167 13.07 1.55 -12.75
CA GLU A 167 12.00 0.98 -13.56
C GLU A 167 11.97 -0.54 -13.56
N HIS A 168 13.13 -1.17 -13.43
CA HIS A 168 13.26 -2.63 -13.44
C HIS A 168 13.89 -3.13 -12.16
N VAL A 169 13.69 -4.42 -11.90
CA VAL A 169 14.38 -5.13 -10.82
C VAL A 169 15.90 -5.00 -10.96
N ASN A 170 16.61 -5.15 -9.85
CA ASN A 170 18.08 -5.08 -9.77
C ASN A 170 18.68 -3.76 -10.27
N TYR A 171 17.99 -2.64 -10.05
CA TYR A 171 18.46 -1.28 -10.31
C TYR A 171 18.75 -1.00 -11.79
N LEU A 172 17.90 -1.54 -12.67
CA LEU A 172 18.01 -1.40 -14.11
C LEU A 172 16.90 -0.49 -14.67
N GLY A 173 17.06 -0.09 -15.93
CA GLY A 173 16.09 0.75 -16.64
C GLY A 173 16.21 2.23 -16.29
N SER A 174 15.09 2.94 -16.46
CA SER A 174 15.00 4.36 -16.10
C SER A 174 15.14 4.55 -14.58
N VAL A 175 15.66 5.70 -14.15
CA VAL A 175 15.85 6.03 -12.73
C VAL A 175 15.46 7.46 -12.43
N VAL A 176 14.88 7.68 -11.25
CA VAL A 176 14.68 8.99 -10.65
C VAL A 176 15.18 8.99 -9.20
N ASN A 177 15.76 10.10 -8.78
CA ASN A 177 16.14 10.32 -7.38
C ASN A 177 15.12 11.27 -6.72
N CYS A 178 14.37 10.74 -5.76
CA CYS A 178 13.33 11.43 -5.01
C CYS A 178 13.88 12.28 -3.84
N GLY A 179 15.19 12.22 -3.57
CA GLY A 179 15.79 12.88 -2.42
C GLY A 179 15.18 12.38 -1.11
N THR A 180 14.87 13.29 -0.18
CA THR A 180 14.14 12.99 1.07
C THR A 180 12.63 13.06 0.94
N ALA A 181 12.10 13.73 -0.09
CA ALA A 181 10.67 13.89 -0.26
C ALA A 181 10.32 14.18 -1.73
N CYS A 182 9.41 13.39 -2.29
CA CYS A 182 8.94 13.54 -3.65
C CYS A 182 7.41 13.36 -3.67
N PRO A 183 6.62 14.44 -3.72
CA PRO A 183 5.17 14.34 -3.76
C PRO A 183 4.66 13.77 -5.09
N TYR A 184 5.49 13.75 -6.12
CA TYR A 184 5.17 13.08 -7.38
C TYR A 184 6.46 12.64 -8.06
N ILE A 185 6.61 11.33 -8.28
CA ILE A 185 7.82 10.71 -8.85
C ILE A 185 8.07 11.10 -10.32
N GLY A 186 7.08 11.73 -10.96
CA GLY A 186 7.15 12.28 -12.31
C GLY A 186 6.55 11.36 -13.37
N ASP A 187 6.07 11.95 -14.47
CA ASP A 187 5.36 11.23 -15.54
C ASP A 187 6.16 10.04 -16.11
N ALA A 188 7.49 10.16 -16.13
CA ALA A 188 8.36 9.13 -16.67
C ALA A 188 8.47 7.90 -15.77
N MET A 189 8.24 8.02 -14.45
CA MET A 189 8.48 6.96 -13.46
C MET A 189 7.24 6.59 -12.64
N ASN A 190 6.14 7.33 -12.77
CA ASN A 190 4.88 7.03 -12.12
C ASN A 190 4.39 5.63 -12.50
N ASP A 191 4.08 4.80 -11.50
CA ASP A 191 3.59 3.43 -11.69
C ASP A 191 4.59 2.56 -12.49
N ARG A 192 5.90 2.73 -12.24
CA ARG A 192 6.95 1.96 -12.92
C ARG A 192 8.07 1.47 -12.01
N THR A 193 8.06 1.83 -10.72
CA THR A 193 9.13 1.40 -9.81
C THR A 193 9.08 -0.11 -9.57
N SER A 194 10.20 -0.78 -9.82
CA SER A 194 10.40 -2.21 -9.61
C SER A 194 11.59 -2.54 -8.68
N SER A 195 12.48 -1.58 -8.40
CA SER A 195 13.50 -1.70 -7.35
C SER A 195 13.92 -0.33 -6.81
N ILE A 196 14.44 -0.29 -5.58
CA ILE A 196 14.76 0.96 -4.89
C ILE A 196 16.09 0.84 -4.16
N TYR A 197 16.84 1.94 -4.16
CA TYR A 197 18.13 2.05 -3.51
C TYR A 197 18.24 3.39 -2.77
N TRP A 198 18.62 3.36 -1.49
CA TRP A 198 18.75 4.55 -0.65
C TRP A 198 20.18 4.73 -0.15
N THR A 199 20.65 5.97 -0.21
CA THR A 199 21.94 6.37 0.36
C THR A 199 21.79 7.63 1.19
N ARG A 200 22.85 7.93 1.95
CA ARG A 200 23.06 9.28 2.45
C ARG A 200 23.11 10.30 1.34
#